data_AF-A0A3N5EEV5-F1
#
_entry.id   AF-A0A3N5EEV5-F1
#
_cell.length_a   1.000
_cell.length_b   1.000
_cell.length_c   1.000
_cell.angle_alpha   90.00
_cell.angle_beta   90.00
_cell.angle_gamma   90.00
#
_symmetry.space_group_name_H-M   'P 1'
#
loop_
_entity.id
_entity.type
_entity.pdbx_description
1 polymer ?
#
loop_
_entity_poly.entity_id
_entity_poly.type
_entity_poly.pdbx_seq_one_letter_code
_entity_poly.pdbx_strand_id
1 'polypeptide(L)'
;MTKVVFRERDERVLPEMSAKVTFLSGDSAAAQAGGPPLLTVPTSSIVERSGSAVVLAIRDGKATETPVRTGRAIGNRTEILQGVSQGDQLVLKPTPEIVTGTSIKPRSK
;
A
#
# COMPACT_ATOMS: atom_id res chain seq x y z
N MET A 1 11.43 20.14 -25.73
CA MET A 1 10.70 19.75 -26.96
C MET A 1 10.81 18.23 -27.08
N THR A 2 9.68 17.52 -27.08
CA THR A 2 9.68 16.04 -27.15
C THR A 2 9.30 15.61 -28.56
N LYS A 3 10.17 14.84 -29.23
CA LYS A 3 9.93 14.31 -30.56
C LYS A 3 9.56 12.83 -30.43
N VAL A 4 8.43 12.44 -31.01
CA VAL A 4 7.95 11.06 -31.03
C VAL A 4 8.05 10.53 -32.46
N VAL A 5 8.57 9.32 -32.63
CA VAL A 5 8.75 8.70 -33.94
C VAL A 5 8.39 7.22 -33.87
N PHE A 6 7.72 6.71 -34.90
CA PHE A 6 7.53 5.28 -35.08
C PHE A 6 8.85 4.64 -35.48
N ARG A 7 9.25 3.56 -34.81
CA ARG A 7 10.45 2.79 -35.17
C ARG A 7 10.27 2.07 -36.50
N GLU A 8 9.08 1.49 -36.70
CA GLU A 8 8.63 0.86 -37.93
C GLU A 8 7.23 1.40 -38.25
N ARG A 9 6.98 1.75 -39.51
CA ARG A 9 5.70 2.33 -39.95
C ARG A 9 4.83 1.23 -40.55
N ASP A 10 3.67 1.00 -39.95
CA ASP A 10 2.62 0.14 -40.51
C ASP A 10 1.96 0.85 -41.70
N GLU A 11 1.67 0.12 -42.78
CA GLU A 11 1.09 0.65 -44.03
C GLU A 11 -0.26 1.34 -43.84
N ARG A 12 -0.97 1.04 -42.75
CA ARG A 12 -2.26 1.64 -42.41
C ARG A 12 -2.12 3.04 -41.80
N VAL A 13 -0.90 3.49 -41.48
CA VAL A 13 -0.64 4.83 -40.92
C VAL A 13 -0.39 5.84 -42.05
N LEU A 14 -1.46 6.54 -42.42
CA LEU A 14 -1.48 7.62 -43.39
C LEU A 14 -1.07 8.98 -42.78
N PRO A 15 -0.48 9.88 -43.59
CA PRO A 15 -0.28 11.28 -43.22
C PRO A 15 -1.58 11.97 -42.79
N GLU A 16 -1.47 13.02 -41.99
CA GLU A 16 -2.60 13.81 -41.45
C GLU A 16 -3.53 13.07 -40.46
N MET A 17 -3.24 11.82 -40.08
CA MET A 17 -3.96 11.14 -39.01
C MET A 17 -3.52 11.60 -37.62
N SER A 18 -4.49 11.79 -36.73
CA SER A 18 -4.23 12.18 -35.35
C SER A 18 -3.76 11.00 -34.51
N ALA A 19 -2.74 11.24 -33.67
CA ALA A 19 -2.24 10.27 -32.71
C ALA A 19 -2.33 10.86 -31.30
N LYS A 20 -2.79 10.05 -30.33
CA LYS A 20 -2.77 10.40 -28.91
C LYS A 20 -1.58 9.71 -28.25
N VAL A 21 -0.65 10.50 -27.72
CA VAL A 21 0.49 10.00 -26.95
C VAL A 21 0.23 10.31 -25.49
N THR A 22 0.25 9.27 -24.64
CA THR A 22 0.19 9.42 -23.19
C THR A 22 1.54 9.02 -22.62
N PHE A 23 2.24 9.98 -22.03
CA PHE A 23 3.45 9.73 -21.27
C PHE A 23 3.04 9.33 -19.85
N LEU A 24 3.45 8.14 -19.42
CA LEU A 24 3.27 7.75 -18.04
C LEU A 24 4.32 8.48 -17.20
N SER A 25 3.89 9.46 -16.40
CA SER A 25 4.75 10.15 -15.44
C SER A 25 4.87 9.29 -14.18
N GLY A 26 5.76 8.31 -14.23
CA GLY A 26 6.06 7.44 -13.10
C GLY A 26 6.92 6.25 -13.52
N ASP A 27 7.78 5.81 -12.61
CA ASP A 27 8.63 4.65 -12.82
C ASP A 27 7.78 3.40 -13.09
N SER A 28 7.65 3.06 -14.37
CA SER A 28 7.11 1.77 -14.81
C SER A 28 7.98 0.58 -14.34
N ALA A 29 9.13 0.87 -13.74
CA ALA A 29 9.98 -0.10 -13.05
C ALA A 29 9.41 -0.56 -11.70
N ALA A 30 8.52 0.20 -11.03
CA ALA A 30 7.91 -0.27 -9.78
C ALA A 30 6.94 -1.45 -9.99
N ALA A 31 6.54 -1.73 -11.23
CA ALA A 31 5.73 -2.89 -11.56
C ALA A 31 6.56 -4.17 -11.74
N GLN A 32 7.89 -4.10 -11.93
CA GLN A 32 8.74 -5.29 -12.15
C GLN A 32 10.16 -5.24 -11.53
N ALA A 33 10.47 -4.33 -10.60
CA ALA A 33 11.78 -4.28 -9.94
C ALA A 33 11.73 -4.88 -8.52
N GLY A 34 11.97 -6.19 -8.44
CA GLY A 34 13.04 -6.85 -7.67
C GLY A 34 13.52 -6.33 -6.30
N GLY A 35 12.75 -5.54 -5.56
CA GLY A 35 13.02 -5.27 -4.15
C GLY A 35 12.64 -6.49 -3.29
N PRO A 36 13.28 -6.72 -2.14
CA PRO A 36 12.79 -7.71 -1.19
C PRO A 36 11.32 -7.40 -0.85
N PRO A 37 10.46 -8.42 -0.66
CA PRO A 37 9.05 -8.21 -0.35
C PRO A 37 8.91 -7.30 0.87
N LEU A 38 8.24 -6.17 0.69
CA LEU A 38 8.00 -5.19 1.74
C LEU A 38 6.64 -5.43 2.39
N LEU A 39 6.62 -5.68 3.70
CA LEU A 39 5.37 -5.69 4.46
C LEU A 39 4.92 -4.25 4.67
N THR A 40 3.74 -3.92 4.17
CA THR A 40 3.15 -2.59 4.34
C THR A 40 1.74 -2.71 4.87
N VAL A 41 1.33 -1.74 5.68
CA VAL A 41 -0.04 -1.60 6.19
C VAL A 41 -0.56 -0.21 5.85
N PRO A 42 -1.88 0.01 5.75
CA PRO A 42 -2.45 1.35 5.63
C PRO A 42 -1.98 2.24 6.78
N THR A 43 -1.52 3.46 6.50
CA THR A 43 -1.03 4.35 7.56
C THR A 43 -2.11 4.65 8.61
N SER A 44 -3.39 4.63 8.21
CA SER A 44 -4.53 4.83 9.11
C SER A 44 -4.73 3.71 10.16
N SER A 45 -4.13 2.54 9.97
CA SER A 45 -4.24 1.43 10.93
C SER A 45 -3.22 1.51 12.07
N ILE A 46 -2.24 2.40 11.96
CA ILE A 46 -1.21 2.62 12.97
C ILE A 46 -1.71 3.73 13.90
N VAL A 47 -1.69 3.46 15.20
CA VAL A 47 -2.03 4.44 16.24
C VAL A 47 -0.86 4.57 17.20
N GLU A 48 -0.72 5.73 17.82
CA GLU A 48 0.28 5.94 18.85
C GLU A 48 -0.36 5.73 20.23
N ARG A 49 0.17 4.79 21.01
CA ARG A 49 -0.25 4.54 22.39
C ARG A 49 0.98 4.49 23.27
N SER A 50 0.93 5.20 24.40
CA SER A 50 2.03 5.24 25.37
C SER A 50 3.39 5.63 24.75
N GLY A 51 3.38 6.52 23.76
CA GLY A 51 4.57 6.99 23.04
C GLY A 51 5.20 5.97 22.07
N SER A 52 4.48 4.91 21.72
CA SER A 52 4.92 3.90 20.75
C SER A 52 3.88 3.67 19.66
N ALA A 53 4.35 3.36 18.45
CA ALA A 53 3.50 2.97 17.34
C ALA A 53 2.96 1.54 17.57
N VAL A 54 1.64 1.40 17.53
CA VAL A 54 0.95 0.13 17.73
C VAL A 54 -0.10 -0.09 16.63
N VAL A 55 -0.39 -1.35 16.37
CA VAL A 55 -1.52 -1.78 15.52
C VAL A 55 -2.41 -2.73 16.30
N LEU A 56 -3.69 -2.77 15.94
CA LEU A 56 -4.64 -3.71 16.50
C LEU A 56 -4.85 -4.87 15.53
N ALA A 57 -4.20 -5.99 15.82
CA ALA A 57 -4.34 -7.23 15.07
C ALA A 57 -5.55 -8.03 15.55
N ILE A 58 -6.26 -8.67 14.64
CA ILE A 58 -7.43 -9.50 14.94
C ILE A 58 -6.95 -10.94 15.08
N ARG A 59 -7.06 -11.48 16.29
CA ARG A 59 -6.76 -12.88 16.59
C ARG A 59 -7.99 -13.49 17.25
N ASP A 60 -8.47 -14.61 16.73
CA ASP A 60 -9.67 -15.32 17.23
C ASP A 60 -10.90 -14.41 17.37
N GLY A 61 -11.08 -13.46 16.44
CA GLY A 61 -12.19 -12.50 16.48
C GLY A 61 -12.08 -11.45 17.59
N LYS A 62 -10.88 -11.23 18.15
CA LYS A 62 -10.60 -10.20 19.16
C LYS A 62 -9.43 -9.32 18.73
N ALA A 63 -9.50 -8.04 19.11
CA ALA A 63 -8.40 -7.10 18.94
C ALA A 63 -7.25 -7.45 19.88
N THR A 64 -6.02 -7.44 19.37
CA THR A 64 -4.79 -7.58 20.13
C THR A 64 -3.88 -6.42 19.76
N GLU A 65 -3.60 -5.57 20.74
CA GLU A 65 -2.64 -4.49 20.56
C GLU A 65 -1.23 -5.08 20.39
N THR A 66 -0.59 -4.73 19.30
CA THR A 66 0.74 -5.23 18.96
C THR A 66 1.66 -4.05 18.66
N PRO A 67 2.76 -3.88 19.40
CA PRO A 67 3.74 -2.85 19.10
C PRO A 67 4.42 -3.15 17.78
N VAL A 68 4.63 -2.12 16.96
CA VAL A 68 5.24 -2.26 15.64
C VAL A 68 6.42 -1.32 15.50
N ARG A 69 7.42 -1.77 14.75
CA ARG A 69 8.49 -0.90 14.26
C ARG A 69 8.17 -0.50 12.83
N THR A 70 7.92 0.78 12.62
CA THR A 70 7.61 1.33 11.29
C THR A 70 8.88 1.73 10.54
N GLY A 71 8.87 1.56 9.22
CA GLY A 71 9.88 2.04 8.30
C GLY A 71 9.40 3.28 7.55
N ARG A 72 9.69 3.35 6.25
CA ARG A 72 9.34 4.51 5.42
C ARG A 72 7.83 4.56 5.12
N ALA A 73 7.30 5.78 4.95
CA ALA A 73 5.96 5.99 4.43
C ALA A 73 5.98 6.01 2.90
N ILE A 74 5.01 5.33 2.28
CA ILE A 74 4.89 5.14 0.82
C ILE A 74 3.44 5.47 0.46
N GLY A 75 3.18 6.72 0.09
CA GLY A 75 1.83 7.21 -0.19
C GLY A 75 0.93 7.12 1.05
N ASN A 76 -0.13 6.30 0.99
CA ASN A 76 -1.07 6.05 2.08
C ASN A 76 -0.77 4.76 2.89
N ARG A 77 0.43 4.19 2.70
CA ARG A 77 0.88 2.96 3.37
C ARG A 77 2.18 3.24 4.12
N THR A 78 2.39 2.50 5.19
CA THR A 78 3.62 2.55 5.98
C THR A 78 4.27 1.17 5.99
N GLU A 79 5.58 1.13 5.76
CA GLU A 79 6.38 -0.08 5.88
C GLU A 79 6.42 -0.56 7.33
N ILE A 80 6.25 -1.85 7.56
CA ILE A 80 6.42 -2.47 8.87
C ILE A 80 7.69 -3.32 8.86
N LEU A 81 8.62 -2.98 9.74
CA LEU A 81 9.88 -3.68 9.91
C LEU A 81 9.74 -4.85 10.89
N GLN A 82 8.89 -4.71 11.92
CA GLN A 82 8.66 -5.73 12.97
C GLN A 82 7.26 -5.57 13.59
N GLY A 83 6.72 -6.66 14.15
CA GLY A 83 5.52 -6.67 14.98
C GLY A 83 4.28 -7.29 14.31
N VAL A 84 4.22 -7.31 12.97
CA VAL A 84 3.15 -8.00 12.22
C VAL A 84 3.73 -8.87 11.12
N SER A 85 2.93 -9.84 10.68
CA SER A 85 3.27 -10.77 9.60
C SER A 85 2.29 -10.67 8.44
N GLN A 86 2.70 -11.17 7.27
CA GLN A 86 1.80 -11.30 6.14
C GLN A 86 0.63 -12.23 6.51
N GLY A 87 -0.59 -11.80 6.19
CA GLY A 87 -1.82 -12.55 6.51
C GLY A 87 -2.52 -12.09 7.79
N ASP A 88 -1.87 -11.27 8.62
CA ASP A 88 -2.52 -10.69 9.80
C ASP A 88 -3.66 -9.75 9.38
N GLN A 89 -4.83 -9.93 9.99
CA GLN A 89 -5.95 -9.01 9.84
C GLN A 89 -5.80 -7.87 10.82
N LEU A 90 -5.83 -6.63 10.33
CA LEU A 90 -5.67 -5.43 11.15
C LEU A 90 -6.92 -4.55 11.12
N VAL A 91 -7.15 -3.83 12.21
CA VAL A 91 -8.19 -2.80 12.28
C VAL A 91 -7.73 -1.55 11.52
N LEU A 92 -8.45 -1.15 10.47
CA LEU A 92 -8.05 -0.07 9.57
C LEU A 92 -8.04 1.33 10.19
N LYS A 93 -8.91 1.57 11.19
CA LYS A 93 -9.06 2.86 11.88
C LYS A 93 -9.41 2.57 13.34
N PRO A 94 -8.41 2.24 14.17
CA PRO A 94 -8.69 1.90 15.55
C PRO A 94 -9.09 3.15 16.35
N THR A 95 -10.18 3.08 17.09
CA THR A 95 -10.57 4.11 18.07
C THR A 95 -9.89 3.85 19.42
N PRO A 96 -9.71 4.87 20.27
CA PRO A 96 -9.13 4.69 21.61
C PRO A 96 -9.92 3.74 22.52
N GLU A 97 -11.21 3.53 22.22
CA GLU A 97 -12.10 2.59 22.93
C GLU A 97 -11.77 1.12 22.65
N ILE A 98 -11.11 0.81 21.52
CA ILE A 98 -10.74 -0.55 21.15
C ILE A 98 -9.45 -0.92 21.87
N VAL A 99 -9.58 -1.76 22.89
CA VAL A 99 -8.47 -2.29 23.67
C VAL A 99 -8.26 -3.77 23.35
N THR A 100 -7.14 -4.32 23.82
CA THR A 100 -6.90 -5.76 23.72
C THR A 100 -8.04 -6.54 24.36
N GLY A 101 -8.58 -7.53 23.64
CA GLY A 101 -9.69 -8.37 24.07
C GLY A 101 -11.06 -7.92 23.56
N THR A 102 -11.19 -6.72 22.98
CA THR A 102 -12.44 -6.28 22.34
C THR A 102 -12.81 -7.22 21.21
N SER A 103 -14.04 -7.75 21.20
CA SER A 103 -14.51 -8.60 20.11
C SER A 103 -14.73 -7.78 18.85
N ILE A 104 -14.10 -8.18 17.74
CA ILE A 104 -14.18 -7.53 16.45
C ILE A 104 -14.69 -8.54 15.44
N LYS A 105 -15.82 -8.21 14.81
CA LYS A 105 -16.26 -8.93 13.62
C LYS A 105 -15.62 -8.27 12.39
N PRO A 106 -14.76 -8.99 11.64
CA PRO A 106 -14.26 -8.48 10.38
C PRO A 106 -15.46 -8.20 9.48
N ARG A 107 -15.54 -6.99 8.95
CA ARG A 107 -16.50 -6.67 7.89
C ARG A 107 -15.96 -7.29 6.61
N SER A 108 -16.35 -8.53 6.32
CA SER A 108 -16.15 -9.10 4.98
C SER A 108 -16.96 -8.29 3.98
N LYS A 109 -16.31 -7.99 2.85
CA LYS A 109 -16.93 -7.34 1.70
C LYS A 109 -17.77 -8.36 0.92
#